data_AF-A0A2V6XAE3-F1
#
_entry.id   AF-A0A2V6XAE3-F1
#
_cell.length_a   1.000
_cell.length_b   1.000
_cell.length_c   1.000
_cell.angle_alpha   90.00
_cell.angle_beta   90.00
_cell.angle_gamma   90.00
#
_symmetry.space_group_name_H-M   'P 1'
#
loop_
_entity.id
_entity.type
_entity.pdbx_description
1 polymer ?
#
loop_
_entity_poly.entity_id
_entity_poly.type
_entity_poly.pdbx_seq_one_letter_code
_entity_poly.pdbx_strand_id
1 'polypeptide(L)'
;MHHVNWRAFDLNLLVVFDGLMQERSVTRAGKRLGMSQPALSHALNRLRYLLKDQLFIRTPKGMAPTPRAEQLALPLRQALADMQRALEPEAFVPAEASRRFSI
;
A
#
# COMPACT_ATOMS: atom_id res chain seq x y z
N MET A 1 6.60 -1.39 -24.09
CA MET A 1 6.16 -1.59 -22.69
C MET A 1 6.27 -0.25 -21.98
N HIS A 2 5.25 0.19 -21.24
CA HIS A 2 5.39 1.41 -20.42
C HIS A 2 6.16 1.03 -19.15
N HIS A 3 7.41 1.48 -19.04
CA HIS A 3 8.19 1.31 -17.81
C HIS A 3 7.72 2.37 -16.80
N VAL A 4 7.39 1.93 -15.59
CA VAL A 4 7.14 2.84 -14.47
C VAL A 4 8.43 3.61 -14.20
N ASN A 5 8.39 4.94 -14.30
CA ASN A 5 9.53 5.76 -13.92
C ASN A 5 9.61 5.83 -12.39
N TRP A 6 10.36 4.90 -11.80
CA TRP A 6 10.52 4.79 -10.35
C TRP A 6 11.11 6.04 -9.70
N ARG A 7 11.90 6.86 -10.41
CA ARG A 7 12.45 8.12 -9.86
C ARG A 7 11.40 9.19 -9.64
N ALA A 8 10.32 9.16 -10.44
CA ALA A 8 9.19 10.08 -10.32
C ALA A 8 7.99 9.43 -9.61
N PHE A 9 8.10 8.15 -9.23
CA PHE A 9 7.01 7.42 -8.61
C PHE A 9 6.98 7.72 -7.11
N ASP A 10 5.87 8.30 -6.67
CA ASP A 10 5.62 8.59 -5.28
C ASP A 10 5.21 7.30 -4.55
N LEU A 11 6.12 6.74 -3.75
CA LEU A 11 5.90 5.47 -3.03
C LEU A 11 4.75 5.55 -2.01
N ASN A 12 4.38 6.76 -1.54
CA ASN A 12 3.22 6.93 -0.67
C ASN A 12 1.91 6.51 -1.35
N LEU A 13 1.88 6.48 -2.69
CA LEU A 13 0.75 5.96 -3.44
C LEU A 13 0.51 4.47 -3.17
N LEU A 14 1.55 3.67 -2.88
CA LEU A 14 1.38 2.25 -2.53
C LEU A 14 0.72 2.09 -1.16
N VAL A 15 1.08 2.95 -0.20
CA VAL A 15 0.46 2.98 1.13
C VAL A 15 -1.01 3.41 1.02
N VAL A 16 -1.32 4.41 0.19
CA VAL A 16 -2.71 4.82 -0.09
C VAL A 16 -3.52 3.67 -0.71
N PHE A 17 -2.92 2.95 -1.66
CA PHE A 17 -3.56 1.80 -2.27
C PHE A 17 -3.91 0.71 -1.25
N ASP A 18 -2.95 0.29 -0.41
CA ASP A 18 -3.21 -0.72 0.62
C ASP A 18 -4.22 -0.24 1.67
N GLY A 19 -4.16 1.03 2.08
CA GLY A 19 -5.17 1.63 2.96
C GLY A 19 -6.58 1.58 2.39
N LEU A 20 -6.75 1.86 1.09
CA LEU A 20 -8.04 1.73 0.40
C LEU A 20 -8.49 0.27 0.24
N MET A 21 -7.56 -0.66 0.04
CA MET A 21 -7.86 -2.09 0.00
C MET A 21 -8.40 -2.59 1.35
N GLN A 22 -7.85 -2.10 2.47
CA GLN A 22 -8.32 -2.47 3.81
C GLN A 22 -9.64 -1.79 4.16
N GLU A 23 -9.75 -0.47 3.96
CA GLU A 23 -10.85 0.30 4.51
C GLU A 23 -12.09 0.33 3.61
N ARG A 24 -11.95 0.06 2.30
CA ARG A 24 -13.05 0.14 1.32
C ARG A 24 -13.82 1.48 1.37
N SER A 25 -13.12 2.55 1.73
CA SER A 25 -13.66 3.89 1.93
C SER A 25 -12.54 4.94 1.94
N VAL A 26 -12.64 5.97 1.11
CA VAL A 26 -11.68 7.10 1.09
C VAL A 26 -11.62 7.81 2.45
N THR A 27 -12.76 8.07 3.09
CA THR A 27 -12.78 8.82 4.36
C THR A 27 -12.09 8.06 5.49
N ARG A 28 -12.44 6.78 5.70
CA ARG A 28 -11.76 5.91 6.68
C ARG A 28 -10.28 5.69 6.37
N ALA A 29 -9.93 5.44 5.10
CA ALA A 29 -8.52 5.33 4.68
C ALA A 29 -7.75 6.62 4.99
N GLY A 30 -8.35 7.79 4.73
CA GLY A 30 -7.73 9.08 5.03
C GLY A 30 -7.45 9.22 6.52
N LYS A 31 -8.45 8.95 7.37
CA LYS A 31 -8.29 8.97 8.83
C LYS A 31 -7.18 8.03 9.30
N ARG A 32 -7.15 6.79 8.80
CA ARG A 32 -6.13 5.79 9.16
C ARG A 32 -4.72 6.24 8.77
N LEU A 33 -4.57 6.84 7.60
CA LEU A 33 -3.28 7.26 7.05
C LEU A 33 -2.86 8.67 7.48
N GLY A 34 -3.63 9.34 8.34
CA GLY A 34 -3.37 10.74 8.71
C GLY A 34 -3.53 11.74 7.56
N MET A 35 -4.28 11.37 6.52
CA MET A 35 -4.51 12.18 5.32
C MET A 35 -5.91 12.80 5.33
N SER A 36 -6.01 14.03 4.82
CA SER A 36 -7.31 14.62 4.51
C SER A 36 -7.99 13.85 3.37
N GLN A 37 -9.32 13.84 3.35
CA GLN A 37 -10.09 13.19 2.27
C GLN A 37 -9.72 13.74 0.87
N PRO A 38 -9.54 15.07 0.66
CA PRO A 38 -9.07 15.59 -0.62
C PRO A 38 -7.70 15.04 -1.01
N ALA A 39 -6.73 15.03 -0.09
CA ALA A 39 -5.38 14.52 -0.36
C ALA A 39 -5.41 13.04 -0.78
N LEU A 40 -6.18 12.20 -0.08
CA LEU A 40 -6.31 10.79 -0.44
C LEU A 40 -7.04 10.58 -1.77
N SER A 41 -8.04 11.40 -2.08
CA SER A 41 -8.73 11.37 -3.39
C SER A 41 -7.79 11.75 -4.53
N HIS A 42 -6.94 12.78 -4.33
CA HIS A 42 -5.91 13.16 -5.30
C HIS A 42 -4.88 12.06 -5.51
N ALA A 43 -4.40 11.41 -4.43
CA ALA A 43 -3.50 10.27 -4.52
C ALA A 43 -4.13 9.09 -5.29
N LEU A 44 -5.40 8.76 -5.02
CA LEU A 44 -6.13 7.75 -5.78
C LEU A 44 -6.22 8.10 -7.27
N ASN A 45 -6.50 9.36 -7.62
CA ASN A 45 -6.53 9.78 -9.03
C ASN A 45 -5.17 9.66 -9.71
N ARG A 46 -4.07 9.95 -9.00
CA ARG A 46 -2.70 9.73 -9.52
C ARG A 46 -2.43 8.23 -9.76
N LEU A 47 -2.80 7.36 -8.82
CA LEU A 47 -2.71 5.91 -8.99
C LEU A 47 -3.48 5.43 -10.22
N ARG A 48 -4.72 5.91 -10.41
CA ARG A 48 -5.55 5.57 -11.57
C ARG A 48 -4.89 5.93 -12.88
N TYR A 49 -4.30 7.12 -12.96
CA TYR A 49 -3.57 7.58 -14.13
C TYR A 49 -2.34 6.71 -14.42
N LEU A 50 -1.52 6.43 -13.40
CA LEU A 50 -0.29 5.66 -13.54
C LEU A 50 -0.55 4.20 -13.94
N LEU A 51 -1.57 3.58 -13.33
CA LEU A 51 -1.91 2.17 -13.57
C LEU A 51 -2.90 1.96 -14.71
N LYS A 52 -3.44 3.05 -15.29
CA LYS A 52 -4.46 3.05 -16.34
C LYS A 52 -5.66 2.16 -15.98
N ASP A 53 -6.11 2.27 -14.74
CA ASP A 53 -7.21 1.48 -14.16
C ASP A 53 -7.97 2.30 -13.14
N GLN A 54 -9.27 2.05 -12.95
CA GLN A 54 -10.06 2.76 -11.94
C GLN A 54 -9.70 2.38 -10.50
N LEU A 55 -9.13 1.19 -10.30
CA LEU A 55 -8.70 0.54 -9.06
C LEU A 55 -9.81 0.31 -8.04
N PHE A 56 -10.63 1.32 -7.80
CA PHE A 56 -11.75 1.28 -6.89
C PHE A 56 -12.94 2.00 -7.54
N ILE A 57 -14.10 1.37 -7.52
CA ILE A 57 -15.35 1.89 -8.06
C ILE A 57 -16.39 2.05 -6.95
N ARG A 58 -17.29 3.01 -7.12
CA ARG A 58 -18.39 3.23 -6.18
C ARG A 58 -19.50 2.23 -6.49
N THR A 59 -19.98 1.57 -5.45
CA THR A 59 -21.08 0.60 -5.48
C THR A 59 -22.12 0.99 -4.42
N PRO A 60 -23.35 0.42 -4.45
CA PRO A 60 -24.33 0.64 -3.40
C PRO A 60 -23.84 0.25 -1.99
N LYS A 61 -22.93 -0.73 -1.90
CA LYS A 61 -22.35 -1.21 -0.63
C LYS A 61 -21.12 -0.42 -0.16
N GLY A 62 -20.74 0.63 -0.89
CA GLY A 62 -19.52 1.40 -0.63
C GLY A 62 -18.52 1.27 -1.77
N MET A 63 -17.22 1.25 -1.45
CA MET A 63 -16.18 1.21 -2.48
C MET A 63 -15.70 -0.23 -2.71
N ALA A 64 -15.71 -0.69 -3.96
CA ALA A 64 -15.25 -2.01 -4.34
C ALA A 64 -13.98 -1.91 -5.20
N PRO A 65 -13.01 -2.82 -5.04
CA PRO A 65 -11.84 -2.87 -5.92
C PRO A 65 -12.25 -3.34 -7.33
N THR A 66 -11.45 -3.00 -8.33
CA THR A 66 -11.49 -3.63 -9.65
C THR A 66 -10.74 -4.98 -9.60
N PRO A 67 -10.96 -5.89 -10.57
CA PRO A 67 -10.19 -7.14 -10.65
C PRO A 67 -8.67 -6.88 -10.68
N ARG A 68 -8.23 -5.81 -11.34
CA ARG A 68 -6.82 -5.40 -11.35
C ARG A 68 -6.32 -5.00 -9.96
N ALA A 69 -7.10 -4.22 -9.21
CA ALA A 69 -6.71 -3.88 -7.84
C ALA A 69 -6.64 -5.11 -6.93
N GLU A 70 -7.54 -6.09 -7.10
CA GLU A 70 -7.46 -7.35 -6.36
C GLU A 70 -6.17 -8.13 -6.70
N GLN A 71 -5.80 -8.22 -7.97
CA GLN A 71 -4.56 -8.85 -8.41
C GLN A 71 -3.30 -8.16 -7.85
N LEU A 72 -3.34 -6.83 -7.71
CA LEU A 72 -2.22 -6.03 -7.19
C LEU A 72 -2.11 -6.08 -5.67
N ALA A 73 -3.18 -6.44 -4.95
CA ALA A 73 -3.26 -6.33 -3.50
C ALA A 73 -2.18 -7.14 -2.77
N LEU A 74 -2.07 -8.43 -3.08
CA LEU A 74 -1.12 -9.32 -2.44
C LEU A 74 0.35 -8.95 -2.73
N PRO A 75 0.78 -8.80 -4.00
CA PRO A 75 2.18 -8.49 -4.29
C PRO A 75 2.61 -7.12 -3.75
N LEU A 76 1.74 -6.11 -3.78
CA LEU A 76 2.08 -4.79 -3.23
C LEU A 76 2.18 -4.82 -1.70
N ARG A 77 1.31 -5.56 -1.02
CA ARG A 77 1.39 -5.72 0.43
C ARG A 77 2.68 -6.43 0.86
N GLN A 78 3.09 -7.46 0.13
CA GLN A 78 4.35 -8.17 0.38
C GLN A 78 5.55 -7.23 0.19
N ALA A 79 5.59 -6.49 -0.92
CA ALA A 79 6.64 -5.51 -1.15
C ALA A 79 6.73 -4.43 -0.06
N LEU A 80 5.58 -3.92 0.42
CA LEU A 80 5.54 -2.97 1.53
C LEU A 80 6.08 -3.59 2.83
N ALA A 81 5.73 -4.84 3.13
CA ALA A 81 6.23 -5.55 4.30
C ALA A 81 7.75 -5.81 4.21
N ASP A 82 8.27 -6.11 3.02
CA ASP A 82 9.71 -6.28 2.79
C ASP A 82 10.47 -4.97 2.99
N MET A 83 9.92 -3.86 2.47
CA MET A 83 10.47 -2.52 2.70
C MET A 83 10.45 -2.15 4.17
N GLN A 84 9.35 -2.46 4.88
CA GLN A 84 9.25 -2.22 6.32
C GLN A 84 10.34 -3.00 7.07
N ARG A 85 10.49 -4.30 6.83
CA ARG A 85 11.54 -5.13 7.45
C ARG A 85 12.96 -4.67 7.10
N ALA A 86 13.17 -4.11 5.92
CA ALA A 86 14.48 -3.60 5.52
C ALA A 86 14.85 -2.27 6.22
N LEU A 87 13.85 -1.47 6.59
CA LEU A 87 14.02 -0.15 7.19
C LEU A 87 13.88 -0.16 8.71
N GLU A 88 13.11 -1.09 9.25
CA GLU A 88 12.99 -1.34 10.69
C GLU A 88 14.06 -2.35 11.10
N PRO A 89 15.06 -1.95 11.92
CA PRO A 89 16.01 -2.94 12.44
C PRO A 89 15.22 -3.98 13.26
N GLU A 90 15.48 -5.27 13.01
CA GLU A 90 15.07 -6.31 13.94
C GLU A 90 15.60 -5.92 15.33
N ALA A 91 14.70 -5.66 16.27
CA ALA A 91 15.07 -5.54 17.66
C ALA A 91 15.64 -6.92 18.07
N PHE A 92 16.96 -7.03 18.18
CA PHE A 92 17.58 -8.22 18.75
C PHE A 92 17.18 -8.29 20.22
N VAL A 93 16.21 -9.15 20.53
CA VAL A 93 15.81 -9.49 21.89
C VAL A 93 16.64 -10.69 22.32
N PRO A 94 17.70 -10.53 23.13
CA PRO A 94 18.62 -11.62 23.46
C PRO A 94 17.91 -12.79 24.17
N ALA A 95 16.83 -12.49 24.89
CA ALA A 95 16.02 -13.48 25.62
C ALA A 95 15.19 -14.39 24.69
N GLU A 96 14.90 -13.96 23.45
CA GLU A 96 14.12 -14.72 22.47
C GLU A 96 15.02 -15.31 21.37
N ALA A 97 16.31 -14.98 21.38
CA ALA A 97 17.27 -15.42 20.39
C ALA A 97 17.66 -16.89 20.61
N SER A 98 17.09 -17.80 19.81
CA SER A 98 17.45 -19.22 19.76
C SER A 98 18.60 -19.53 18.78
N ARG A 99 19.60 -18.64 18.68
CA ARG A 99 20.77 -18.87 17.83
C ARG A 99 21.80 -19.77 18.53
N ARG A 100 22.15 -20.88 17.88
CA ARG A 100 23.31 -21.70 18.25
C ARG A 100 24.56 -21.09 17.61
N PHE A 101 25.45 -20.57 18.44
CA PHE A 101 26.78 -20.16 18.01
C PHE A 101 27.70 -21.39 17.99
N SER A 102 28.47 -21.56 16.91
CA SER A 102 29.55 -22.53 16.79
C SER A 102 30.85 -21.78 16.53
N ILE A 103 31.91 -22.17 17.24
CA ILE A 103 33.25 -21.59 17.18
C ILE A 103 34.12 -22.44 16.26
#